data_AF-A0A3N5ZH12-F1
#
_entry.id   AF-A0A3N5ZH12-F1
#
_cell.length_a   1.000
_cell.length_b   1.000
_cell.length_c   1.000
_cell.angle_alpha   90.00
_cell.angle_beta   90.00
_cell.angle_gamma   90.00
#
_symmetry.space_group_name_H-M   'P 1'
#
loop_
_entity.id
_entity.type
_entity.pdbx_description
1 polymer ?
#
loop_
_entity_poly.entity_id
_entity_poly.type
_entity_poly.pdbx_seq_one_letter_code
_entity_poly.pdbx_strand_id
1 'polypeptide(L)' 'MLNTLTTPHRYPGRLFVVEGVDGSGKSTQLGLLAKWLAAGGRPLIVTDWKSSGLVKAATKTGTKKKLATPNTFSRLHA' A
#
# COMPACT_ATOMS: atom_id res chain seq x y z
N MET A 1 -1.77 -19.24 19.40
CA MET A 1 -0.89 -18.05 19.39
C MET A 1 -1.78 -16.81 19.43
N LEU A 2 -1.57 -15.89 20.36
CA LEU A 2 -2.35 -14.64 20.43
C LEU A 2 -1.91 -13.74 19.27
N ASN A 3 -2.86 -13.35 18.42
CA ASN A 3 -2.62 -12.46 17.30
C ASN A 3 -2.33 -11.06 17.85
N THR A 4 -1.08 -10.60 17.75
CA THR A 4 -0.63 -9.29 18.23
C THR A 4 -1.39 -8.11 17.60
N LEU A 5 -2.12 -8.36 16.49
CA LEU A 5 -2.93 -7.37 15.77
C LEU A 5 -4.21 -6.94 16.51
N THR A 6 -4.71 -7.74 17.46
CA THR A 6 -5.92 -7.40 18.23
C THR A 6 -5.62 -6.75 19.57
N THR A 7 -4.35 -6.74 19.99
CA THR A 7 -3.93 -6.11 21.25
C THR A 7 -3.65 -4.63 21.00
N PRO A 8 -4.33 -3.69 21.68
CA PRO A 8 -4.09 -2.27 21.50
C PRO A 8 -2.65 -1.88 21.85
N HIS A 9 -1.97 -1.17 20.95
CA HIS A 9 -0.63 -0.63 21.21
C HIS A 9 -0.69 0.76 21.87
N ARG A 10 0.34 1.10 22.65
CA ARG A 10 0.46 2.42 23.31
C ARG A 10 1.19 3.48 22.49
N TYR A 11 1.65 3.15 21.28
CA TYR A 11 2.36 4.09 20.43
C TYR A 11 1.43 5.20 19.90
N PRO A 12 1.91 6.46 19.83
CA PRO A 12 1.16 7.53 19.22
C PRO A 12 1.05 7.33 17.70
N GLY A 13 -0.08 7.73 17.13
CA GLY A 13 -0.35 7.60 15.69
C GLY A 13 -1.26 6.43 15.35
N ARG A 14 -1.64 6.34 14.07
CA ARG A 14 -2.52 5.31 13.53
C ARG A 14 -1.99 4.88 12.17
N LEU A 15 -1.95 3.56 11.93
CA LEU A 15 -1.70 2.99 10.61
C LEU A 15 -3.04 2.71 9.94
N PHE A 16 -3.26 3.28 8.76
CA PHE A 16 -4.38 2.96 7.90
C PHE A 16 -3.89 2.08 6.76
N VAL A 17 -4.44 0.87 6.65
CA VAL A 17 -4.17 -0.06 5.54
C VAL A 17 -5.43 -0.14 4.68
N VAL A 18 -5.29 0.02 3.37
CA VAL A 18 -6.40 -0.03 2.42
C VAL A 18 -6.11 -1.08 1.36
N GLU A 19 -6.89 -2.15 1.38
CA GLU A 19 -6.80 -3.28 0.45
C GLU A 19 -7.96 -3.29 -0.53
N GLY A 20 -7.79 -4.02 -1.64
CA GLY A 20 -8.84 -4.21 -2.64
C GLY A 20 -8.34 -4.44 -4.05
N VAL A 21 -9.25 -4.82 -4.95
CA VAL A 21 -8.94 -5.16 -6.35
C VAL A 21 -8.48 -3.96 -7.19
N ASP A 22 -7.78 -4.20 -8.29
CA ASP A 22 -7.40 -3.15 -9.22
C ASP A 22 -8.64 -2.44 -9.79
N GLY A 23 -8.56 -1.11 -9.93
CA GLY A 23 -9.70 -0.28 -10.37
C GLY A 23 -10.71 0.09 -9.28
N SER A 24 -10.64 -0.46 -8.06
CA SER A 24 -11.59 -0.15 -6.98
C SER A 24 -11.49 1.26 -6.38
N GLY A 25 -10.56 2.09 -6.83
CA GLY A 25 -10.42 3.47 -6.37
C GLY A 25 -9.64 3.66 -5.07
N LYS A 26 -8.90 2.64 -4.58
CA LYS A 26 -8.08 2.72 -3.34
C LYS A 26 -7.21 3.97 -3.28
N SER A 27 -6.45 4.25 -4.35
CA SER A 27 -5.55 5.41 -4.42
C SER A 27 -6.32 6.73 -4.33
N THR A 28 -7.51 6.80 -4.94
CA THR A 28 -8.39 7.97 -4.85
C THR A 28 -8.87 8.17 -3.41
N GLN A 29 -9.36 7.12 -2.77
CA GLN A 29 -9.85 7.18 -1.38
C GLN A 29 -8.73 7.53 -0.39
N LEU A 30 -7.55 6.93 -0.55
CA LEU A 30 -6.38 7.22 0.28
C LEU A 30 -5.93 8.69 0.12
N GLY A 31 -6.01 9.23 -1.10
CA GLY A 31 -5.75 10.64 -1.38
C GLY A 31 -6.77 11.60 -0.73
N LEU A 32 -8.06 11.24 -0.74
CA LEU A 32 -9.10 12.02 -0.06
C LEU A 32 -8.91 11.99 1.46
N LEU A 33 -8.62 10.83 2.04
CA LEU A 33 -8.33 10.67 3.46
C LEU A 33 -7.11 11.49 3.88
N ALA A 34 -6.02 11.44 3.10
CA ALA A 34 -4.81 12.21 3.36
C ALA A 34 -5.10 13.73 3.35
N LYS A 35 -5.86 14.22 2.36
CA LYS A 35 -6.26 15.64 2.31
C LYS A 35 -7.08 16.04 3.53
N TRP A 36 -8.04 15.22 3.95
CA TRP A 36 -8.87 15.49 5.12
C TRP A 36 -8.05 15.52 6.42
N LEU A 37 -7.14 14.56 6.62
CA LEU A 37 -6.25 14.53 7.78
C LEU A 37 -5.29 15.72 7.82
N ALA A 38 -4.71 16.09 6.67
CA ALA A 38 -3.83 17.24 6.54
C ALA A 38 -4.58 18.56 6.82
N ALA A 39 -5.81 18.71 6.30
CA ALA A 39 -6.66 19.87 6.60
C ALA A 39 -7.01 19.98 8.09
N GLY A 40 -7.09 18.85 8.80
CA GLY A 40 -7.23 18.80 10.26
C GLY A 40 -5.92 19.02 11.04
N GLY A 41 -4.84 19.42 10.38
CA GLY A 41 -3.55 19.72 11.01
C GLY A 41 -2.77 18.48 11.49
N ARG A 42 -3.09 17.28 10.99
CA ARG A 42 -2.43 16.05 11.41
C ARG A 42 -1.21 15.74 10.52
N PRO A 43 -0.01 15.53 11.11
CA PRO A 43 1.13 15.05 10.34
C PRO A 43 0.84 13.62 9.85
N LEU A 44 1.14 13.36 8.57
CA LEU A 44 0.89 12.07 7.94
C LEU A 44 1.98 11.73 6.93
N ILE A 45 2.17 10.43 6.71
CA ILE A 45 3.03 9.88 5.68
C ILE A 45 2.18 8.93 4.85
N VAL A 46 2.19 9.11 3.53
CA VAL A 46 1.56 8.18 2.59
C VAL A 46 2.66 7.36 1.94
N THR A 47 2.59 6.04 2.09
CA THR A 47 3.45 5.09 1.38
C THR A 47 2.59 4.22 0.48
N ASP A 48 3.11 3.87 -0.69
CA ASP A 48 2.53 2.83 -1.53
C ASP A 48 3.46 1.62 -1.58
N TRP A 49 2.91 0.42 -1.78
CA TRP A 49 3.69 -0.81 -1.90
C TRP A 49 4.53 -0.87 -3.20
N LYS A 50 4.16 -0.06 -4.20
CA LYS A 50 4.82 -0.01 -5.51
C LYS A 50 6.04 0.93 -5.53
N SER A 51 6.38 1.52 -4.38
CA SER A 51 7.36 2.62 -4.26
C SER A 51 8.81 2.14 -4.19
N SER A 52 9.03 0.83 -3.98
CA SER A 52 10.37 0.27 -4.17
C SER A 52 10.80 0.48 -5.62
N GLY A 53 11.80 1.34 -5.84
CA GLY A 53 12.33 1.61 -7.18
C GLY A 53 12.78 0.35 -7.91
N LEU A 54 13.31 -0.62 -7.16
CA LEU A 54 13.72 -1.94 -7.65
C LEU A 54 12.51 -2.78 -8.08
N VAL A 55 11.46 -2.86 -7.26
CA VAL A 55 10.24 -3.63 -7.59
C VAL A 55 9.53 -3.00 -8.78
N LYS A 56 9.43 -1.67 -8.83
CA LYS A 56 8.82 -0.94 -9.95
C LYS A 56 9.56 -1.19 -11.27
N ALA A 57 10.90 -1.19 -11.25
CA ALA A 57 11.73 -1.48 -12.42
C ALA A 57 11.58 -2.94 -12.88
N ALA A 58 11.57 -3.88 -11.94
CA ALA A 58 11.37 -5.30 -12.21
C ALA A 58 9.97 -5.56 -12.82
N THR A 59 8.90 -5.02 -12.22
CA THR A 59 7.53 -5.18 -12.71
C THR A 59 7.34 -4.54 -14.09
N LYS A 60 7.88 -3.33 -14.31
CA LYS A 60 7.82 -2.67 -15.64
C LYS A 60 8.52 -3.50 -16.72
N THR A 61 9.66 -4.12 -16.39
CA THR A 61 10.41 -4.99 -17.31
C THR A 61 9.64 -6.29 -17.57
N GLY A 62 9.06 -6.90 -16.53
CA GLY A 62 8.25 -8.11 -16.63
C GLY A 62 6.99 -7.91 -17.48
N THR A 63 6.27 -6.80 -17.29
CA THR A 63 5.10 -6.45 -18.11
C THR A 63 5.48 -6.20 -19.58
N LYS A 64 6.57 -5.44 -19.84
CA LYS A 64 7.04 -5.19 -21.22
C LYS A 64 7.41 -6.48 -21.96
N LYS A 65 7.97 -7.46 -21.26
CA LYS A 65 8.36 -8.75 -21.84
C LYS A 65 7.24 -9.80 -21.80
N LYS A 66 6.03 -9.47 -21.32
CA LYS A 66 4.92 -10.41 -21.06
C LYS A 66 5.30 -11.61 -20.16
N LEU A 67 6.29 -11.42 -19.28
CA LEU A 67 6.78 -12.46 -18.35
C LEU A 67 6.06 -12.43 -17.00
N ALA A 68 5.23 -11.43 -16.76
CA ALA A 68 4.48 -11.27 -15.52
C ALA A 68 3.27 -12.21 -15.50
N THR A 69 3.46 -13.43 -15.00
CA THR A 69 2.34 -14.31 -14.64
C THR A 69 1.73 -13.86 -13.30
N PRO A 70 0.46 -14.21 -13.00
CA PRO A 70 -0.16 -13.89 -11.71
C PRO A 70 0.67 -14.36 -10.51
N ASN A 71 1.35 -15.52 -10.63
CA ASN A 71 2.23 -16.06 -9.60
C ASN A 71 3.50 -15.21 -9.44
N THR A 72 4.13 -14.78 -10.54
CA THR A 72 5.30 -13.89 -10.48
C THR A 72 4.96 -12.53 -9.86
N PHE A 73 3.78 -11.99 -10.19
CA PHE A 73 3.29 -10.75 -9.58
C PHE A 73 3.05 -10.93 -8.08
N SER A 74 2.36 -12.00 -7.67
CA SER A 74 2.14 -12.31 -6.25
C SER A 74 3.44 -12.41 -5.45
N ARG A 75 4.50 -13.03 -6.00
CA ARG A 75 5.81 -13.16 -5.33
C ARG A 75 6.62 -11.87 -5.26
N LEU A 76 6.40 -10.91 -6.17
CA LEU A 76 6.98 -9.57 -6.08
C LEU A 76 6.22 -8.67 -5.08
N HIS A 77 5.02 -9.10 -4.70
CA HIS A 77 4.13 -8.40 -3.78
C HIS A 77 4.07 -9.01 -2.36
N ALA A 78 4.62 -10.22 -2.16
CA ALA A 78 4.75 -10.89 -0.87
C ALA A 78 6.08 -10.50 -0.17
#